data_AF-A0A947LZ03-F1
#
_entry.id   AF-A0A947LZ03-F1
#
_cell.length_a   1.000
_cell.length_b   1.000
_cell.length_c   1.000
_cell.angle_alpha   90.00
_cell.angle_beta   90.00
_cell.angle_gamma   90.00
#
_symmetry.space_group_name_H-M   'P 1'
#
loop_
_entity.id
_entity.type
_entity.pdbx_description
1 polymer ?
#
loop_
_entity_poly.entity_id
_entity_poly.type
_entity_poly.pdbx_seq_one_letter_code
_entity_poly.pdbx_strand_id
1 'polypeptide(L)'
;MLLAEKFNATALRPLENPSRRLPLPSHLLTTTSYNEPGKLARAIRQGLAAYDFSTRDIERLNIAWPQKHPHERHTNTATQHAQALQPILQSLFRNTDVILAKSLYENIKLGRSENQRAVHALTGRQTFSADEKLQDEPLPFLTPAAAKGECFVLTDWFMAQGTTLANLASFIQHNGGYVLALAMPFGDAPFLQTKAEPRQAEAPYRGTGYAPALAAAFRHSAKRDTDYNPGECVALFNYALGAHGRSLETLTDGECRTLEKELCNAELGFTRLIEHLGVPLPAQQQFVQSHRDRWGPT
;
A
#
# COMPACT_ATOMS: atom_id res chain seq x y z
N MET A 1 -46.75 22.24 8.48
CA MET A 1 -45.36 22.71 8.46
C MET A 1 -44.60 22.08 9.63
N LEU A 2 -44.32 20.78 9.58
CA LEU A 2 -43.59 20.01 10.60
C LEU A 2 -43.20 18.65 9.98
N LEU A 3 -42.19 18.63 9.11
CA LEU A 3 -41.58 17.40 8.55
C LEU A 3 -40.14 17.65 8.03
N ALA A 4 -39.48 18.69 8.54
CA ALA A 4 -38.11 19.07 8.13
C ALA A 4 -37.07 18.88 9.24
N GLU A 5 -37.41 18.13 10.29
CA GLU A 5 -36.51 17.84 11.42
C GLU A 5 -36.35 16.32 11.56
N LYS A 6 -35.51 15.71 10.72
CA LYS A 6 -34.87 14.41 11.02
C LYS A 6 -33.71 13.99 10.12
N PHE A 7 -33.15 14.91 9.33
CA PHE A 7 -31.80 14.76 8.82
C PHE A 7 -30.89 15.66 9.66
N ASN A 8 -30.61 15.25 10.90
CA ASN A 8 -29.33 15.63 11.48
C ASN A 8 -28.29 14.98 10.57
N ALA A 9 -27.75 15.77 9.63
CA ALA A 9 -26.56 15.44 8.89
C ALA A 9 -25.48 15.15 9.94
N THR A 10 -25.34 13.88 10.29
CA THR A 10 -24.30 13.45 11.20
C THR A 10 -23.05 13.58 10.36
N ALA A 11 -22.33 14.70 10.52
CA ALA A 11 -21.15 15.01 9.74
C ALA A 11 -20.27 13.75 9.68
N LEU A 12 -19.85 13.36 8.48
CA LEU A 12 -19.00 12.19 8.32
C LEU A 12 -17.79 12.32 9.22
N ARG A 13 -17.32 11.17 9.72
CA ARG A 13 -16.02 11.09 10.35
C ARG A 13 -14.98 11.63 9.35
N PRO A 14 -14.18 12.64 9.72
CA PRO A 14 -13.07 13.05 8.88
C PRO A 14 -12.08 11.90 8.76
N LEU A 15 -11.81 11.46 7.53
CA LEU A 15 -10.77 10.49 7.24
C LEU A 15 -9.49 11.21 6.87
N GLU A 16 -8.36 10.79 7.45
CA GLU A 16 -7.07 11.41 7.22
C GLU A 16 -6.16 10.49 6.41
N ASN A 17 -5.32 11.07 5.56
CA ASN A 17 -4.26 10.31 4.91
C ASN A 17 -3.06 10.27 5.86
N PRO A 18 -2.49 9.08 6.12
CA PRO A 18 -1.36 8.99 7.03
C PRO A 18 -0.17 9.78 6.46
N SER A 19 0.55 10.48 7.34
CA SER A 19 1.75 11.24 6.96
C SER A 19 2.88 10.34 6.44
N ARG A 20 2.84 9.05 6.80
CA ARG A 20 3.71 7.98 6.30
C ARG A 20 2.91 6.73 6.01
N ARG A 21 3.21 6.04 4.90
CA ARG A 21 2.61 4.74 4.60
C ARG A 21 2.90 3.75 5.73
N LEU A 22 1.87 3.05 6.20
CA LEU A 22 1.98 2.00 7.21
C LEU A 22 2.58 0.72 6.59
N PRO A 23 3.36 -0.07 7.35
CA PRO A 23 3.78 -1.39 6.92
C PRO A 23 2.57 -2.28 6.68
N LEU A 24 2.62 -3.10 5.61
CA LEU A 24 1.56 -4.07 5.38
C LEU A 24 1.72 -5.26 6.34
N PRO A 25 0.64 -5.69 7.02
CA PRO A 25 0.63 -6.92 7.78
C PRO A 25 1.05 -8.14 6.95
N SER A 26 1.62 -9.16 7.62
CA SER A 26 2.17 -10.35 6.96
C SER A 26 1.13 -11.12 6.12
N HIS A 27 -0.15 -11.08 6.48
CA HIS A 27 -1.22 -11.74 5.73
C HIS A 27 -1.62 -10.99 4.44
N LEU A 28 -1.20 -9.73 4.28
CA LEU A 28 -1.44 -8.93 3.07
C LEU A 28 -0.26 -8.95 2.09
N LEU A 29 0.77 -9.76 2.38
CA LEU A 29 1.95 -9.90 1.53
C LEU A 29 1.70 -10.81 0.32
N THR A 30 0.51 -11.35 0.14
CA THR A 30 0.14 -12.15 -1.03
C THR A 30 -1.21 -11.70 -1.54
N THR A 31 -1.32 -11.51 -2.85
CA THR A 31 -2.64 -11.42 -3.47
C THR A 31 -3.21 -12.82 -3.63
N THR A 32 -4.53 -12.92 -3.60
CA THR A 32 -5.24 -14.18 -3.83
C THR A 32 -6.19 -14.02 -5.00
N SER A 33 -6.22 -15.00 -5.90
CA SER A 33 -7.19 -15.01 -6.98
C SER A 33 -8.60 -15.17 -6.43
N TYR A 34 -9.52 -14.27 -6.75
CA TYR A 34 -10.93 -14.52 -6.46
C TYR A 34 -11.58 -15.51 -7.43
N ASN A 35 -10.91 -15.86 -8.53
CA ASN A 35 -11.28 -17.00 -9.37
C ASN A 35 -10.95 -18.34 -8.70
N GLU A 36 -10.31 -18.31 -7.52
CA GLU A 36 -10.13 -19.45 -6.63
C GLU A 36 -10.83 -19.22 -5.27
N PRO A 37 -12.18 -19.27 -5.21
CA PRO A 37 -12.95 -18.85 -4.04
C PRO A 37 -12.55 -19.55 -2.73
N GLY A 38 -12.13 -20.82 -2.81
CA GLY A 38 -11.66 -21.58 -1.65
C GLY A 38 -10.36 -21.03 -1.06
N LYS A 39 -9.42 -20.56 -1.89
CA LYS A 39 -8.20 -19.88 -1.43
C LYS A 39 -8.52 -18.51 -0.87
N LEU A 40 -9.38 -17.74 -1.54
CA LEU A 40 -9.81 -16.42 -1.07
C LEU A 40 -10.48 -16.51 0.30
N ALA A 41 -11.38 -17.48 0.51
CA ALA A 41 -12.00 -17.70 1.81
C ALA A 41 -10.98 -18.02 2.91
N ARG A 42 -9.91 -18.76 2.58
CA ARG A 42 -8.82 -19.06 3.52
C ARG A 42 -8.01 -17.81 3.85
N ALA A 43 -7.66 -17.01 2.85
CA ALA A 43 -6.92 -15.76 3.03
C ALA A 43 -7.71 -14.78 3.94
N ILE A 44 -9.01 -14.63 3.70
CA ILE A 44 -9.87 -13.77 4.53
C ILE A 44 -9.93 -14.29 5.98
N ARG A 45 -10.05 -15.61 6.19
CA ARG A 45 -10.03 -16.20 7.55
C ARG A 45 -8.69 -15.99 8.26
N GLN A 46 -7.57 -16.06 7.54
CA GLN A 46 -6.25 -15.75 8.08
C GLN A 46 -6.15 -14.26 8.46
N GLY A 47 -6.67 -13.37 7.62
CA GLY A 47 -6.76 -11.95 7.92
C GLY A 47 -7.61 -11.64 9.15
N LEU A 48 -8.76 -12.30 9.31
CA LEU A 48 -9.59 -12.17 10.51
C LEU A 48 -8.83 -12.62 11.76
N ALA A 49 -8.19 -13.79 11.70
CA ALA A 49 -7.41 -14.31 12.83
C ALA A 49 -6.22 -13.39 13.20
N ALA A 50 -5.64 -12.67 12.24
CA ALA A 50 -4.57 -11.70 12.50
C ALA A 50 -5.05 -10.47 13.32
N TYR A 51 -6.35 -10.25 13.41
CA TYR A 51 -6.98 -9.22 14.24
C TYR A 51 -7.84 -9.82 15.37
N ASP A 52 -7.60 -11.09 15.73
CA ASP A 52 -8.35 -11.82 16.77
C ASP A 52 -9.87 -11.91 16.51
N PHE A 53 -10.28 -11.90 15.24
CA PHE A 53 -11.66 -12.08 14.82
C PHE A 53 -11.91 -13.46 14.21
N SER A 54 -13.16 -13.89 14.28
CA SER A 54 -13.73 -15.01 13.54
C SER A 54 -14.75 -14.51 12.53
N THR A 55 -15.22 -15.41 11.65
CA THR A 55 -16.30 -15.09 10.70
C THR A 55 -17.63 -14.78 11.39
N ARG A 56 -17.79 -15.11 12.69
CA ARG A 56 -19.01 -14.81 13.46
C ARG A 56 -19.00 -13.39 14.04
N ASP A 57 -17.83 -12.77 14.11
CA ASP A 57 -17.65 -11.43 14.69
C ASP A 57 -17.90 -10.31 13.68
N ILE A 58 -18.05 -10.66 12.40
CA ILE A 58 -18.23 -9.72 11.30
C ILE A 58 -19.66 -9.77 10.74
N GLU A 59 -20.38 -8.68 10.96
CA GLU A 59 -21.69 -8.45 10.35
C GLU A 59 -21.54 -7.98 8.89
N ARG A 60 -20.42 -7.34 8.57
CA ARG A 60 -20.16 -6.71 7.27
C ARG A 60 -18.75 -6.96 6.75
N LEU A 61 -18.65 -7.08 5.43
CA LEU A 61 -17.42 -7.14 4.67
C LEU A 61 -17.47 -6.11 3.53
N ASN A 62 -16.54 -5.16 3.55
CA ASN A 62 -16.52 -4.09 2.57
C ASN A 62 -15.49 -4.40 1.47
N ILE A 63 -15.88 -4.23 0.21
CA ILE A 63 -14.98 -4.33 -0.94
C ILE A 63 -14.52 -2.93 -1.30
N ALA A 64 -13.23 -2.65 -1.17
CA ALA A 64 -12.64 -1.37 -1.57
C ALA A 64 -11.67 -1.56 -2.74
N TRP A 65 -11.60 -0.56 -3.61
CA TRP A 65 -10.71 -0.56 -4.78
C TRP A 65 -10.31 0.88 -5.08
N PRO A 66 -9.21 1.12 -5.83
CA PRO A 66 -8.76 2.46 -6.13
C PRO A 66 -9.57 3.11 -7.24
N GLN A 67 -10.83 3.39 -6.94
CA GLN A 67 -11.73 4.05 -7.86
C GLN A 67 -11.42 5.54 -7.98
N LYS A 68 -11.70 6.09 -9.15
CA LYS A 68 -11.67 7.53 -9.36
C LYS A 68 -13.02 8.12 -8.96
N HIS A 69 -13.03 9.39 -8.57
CA HIS A 69 -14.28 10.08 -8.31
C HIS A 69 -15.19 10.04 -9.56
N PRO A 70 -16.48 9.67 -9.46
CA PRO A 70 -17.35 9.47 -10.62
C PRO A 70 -17.69 10.74 -11.41
N HIS A 71 -17.32 11.92 -10.92
CA HIS A 71 -17.30 13.15 -11.74
C HIS A 71 -16.22 13.12 -12.84
N GLU A 72 -15.25 12.23 -12.73
CA GLU A 72 -14.34 11.92 -13.82
C GLU A 72 -15.02 10.95 -14.80
N ARG A 73 -15.05 11.27 -16.10
CA ARG A 73 -15.72 10.49 -17.16
C ARG A 73 -15.09 9.10 -17.44
N HIS A 74 -14.39 8.50 -16.49
CA HIS A 74 -13.69 7.22 -16.67
C HIS A 74 -14.34 6.12 -15.86
N THR A 75 -14.96 5.16 -16.56
CA THR A 75 -15.31 3.86 -15.98
C THR A 75 -14.01 3.11 -15.70
N ASN A 76 -13.65 2.95 -14.42
CA ASN A 76 -12.46 2.23 -14.01
C ASN A 76 -12.71 0.72 -14.12
N THR A 77 -11.86 -0.02 -14.84
CA THR A 77 -11.91 -1.50 -14.92
C THR A 77 -11.94 -2.13 -13.53
N ALA A 78 -11.26 -1.55 -12.54
CA ALA A 78 -11.29 -2.00 -11.15
C ALA A 78 -12.72 -2.05 -10.55
N THR A 79 -13.62 -1.16 -10.99
CA THR A 79 -15.04 -1.18 -10.57
C THR A 79 -15.74 -2.46 -11.03
N GLN A 80 -15.46 -2.93 -12.25
CA GLN A 80 -16.04 -4.18 -12.77
C GLN A 80 -15.54 -5.38 -11.94
N HIS A 81 -14.27 -5.37 -11.54
CA HIS A 81 -13.70 -6.42 -10.70
C HIS A 81 -14.27 -6.41 -9.28
N ALA A 82 -14.51 -5.23 -8.69
CA ALA A 82 -15.19 -5.12 -7.39
C ALA A 82 -16.63 -5.65 -7.46
N GLN A 83 -17.37 -5.32 -8.51
CA GLN A 83 -18.72 -5.83 -8.76
C GLN A 83 -18.74 -7.35 -8.98
N ALA A 84 -17.74 -7.91 -9.69
CA ALA A 84 -17.61 -9.35 -9.90
C ALA A 84 -17.23 -10.11 -8.61
N LEU A 85 -16.45 -9.47 -7.72
CA LEU A 85 -16.03 -10.03 -6.44
C LEU A 85 -17.19 -10.11 -5.43
N GLN A 86 -18.13 -9.16 -5.46
CA GLN A 86 -19.27 -9.10 -4.54
C GLN A 86 -20.09 -10.40 -4.46
N PRO A 87 -20.63 -10.97 -5.56
CA PRO A 87 -21.40 -12.21 -5.51
C PRO A 87 -20.56 -13.41 -5.04
N ILE A 88 -19.26 -13.42 -5.32
CA ILE A 88 -18.34 -14.48 -4.85
C ILE A 88 -18.25 -14.43 -3.32
N LEU A 89 -18.00 -13.25 -2.74
CA LEU A 89 -17.91 -13.09 -1.29
C LEU A 89 -19.27 -13.36 -0.60
N GLN A 90 -20.39 -12.93 -1.19
CA GLN A 90 -21.73 -13.24 -0.69
C GLN A 90 -21.97 -14.76 -0.62
N SER A 91 -21.49 -15.52 -1.60
CA SER A 91 -21.61 -16.99 -1.60
C SER A 91 -20.78 -17.67 -0.50
N LEU A 92 -19.60 -17.09 -0.18
CA LEU A 92 -18.65 -17.61 0.80
C LEU A 92 -19.01 -17.22 2.25
N PHE A 93 -19.62 -16.05 2.45
CA PHE A 93 -19.94 -15.46 3.75
C PHE A 93 -21.44 -15.12 3.84
N ARG A 94 -22.29 -16.15 3.85
CA ARG A 94 -23.76 -16.01 3.70
C ARG A 94 -24.48 -15.19 4.78
N ASN A 95 -23.87 -15.03 5.95
CA ASN A 95 -24.45 -14.30 7.08
C ASN A 95 -23.75 -12.94 7.30
N THR A 96 -23.01 -12.46 6.31
CA THR A 96 -22.25 -11.22 6.35
C THR A 96 -22.68 -10.34 5.18
N ASP A 97 -23.05 -9.09 5.45
CA ASP A 97 -23.39 -8.13 4.42
C ASP A 97 -22.12 -7.78 3.62
N VAL A 98 -22.14 -8.02 2.31
CA VAL A 98 -21.00 -7.70 1.44
C VAL A 98 -21.31 -6.44 0.65
N ILE A 99 -20.64 -5.35 1.01
CA ILE A 99 -20.92 -4.00 0.52
C ILE A 99 -19.78 -3.50 -0.35
N LEU A 100 -20.11 -2.81 -1.46
CA LEU A 100 -19.14 -2.08 -2.25
C LEU A 100 -18.85 -0.73 -1.59
N ALA A 101 -17.60 -0.48 -1.18
CA ALA A 101 -17.17 0.79 -0.60
C ALA A 101 -16.98 1.88 -1.68
N LYS A 102 -18.03 2.17 -2.45
CA LYS A 102 -18.08 3.16 -3.54
C LYS A 102 -17.70 4.58 -3.11
N SER A 103 -17.90 4.89 -1.82
CA SER A 103 -17.54 6.17 -1.23
C SER A 103 -16.05 6.40 -1.10
N LEU A 104 -15.21 5.36 -1.05
CA LEU A 104 -13.77 5.51 -0.93
C LEU A 104 -13.14 5.67 -2.32
N TYR A 105 -12.50 6.80 -2.59
CA TYR A 105 -11.92 7.11 -3.90
C TYR A 105 -10.53 7.76 -3.80
N GLU A 106 -9.77 7.66 -4.88
CA GLU A 106 -8.46 8.30 -5.02
C GLU A 106 -8.63 9.78 -5.41
N ASN A 107 -8.08 10.71 -4.63
CA ASN A 107 -8.20 12.15 -4.85
C ASN A 107 -7.31 12.66 -5.99
N ILE A 108 -6.15 12.06 -6.19
CA ILE A 108 -5.12 12.56 -7.10
C ILE A 108 -4.72 11.47 -8.06
N LYS A 109 -4.84 11.72 -9.37
CA LYS A 109 -4.21 10.86 -10.38
C LYS A 109 -2.71 11.03 -10.32
N LEU A 110 -1.99 9.94 -10.10
CA LEU A 110 -0.52 9.97 -10.09
C LEU A 110 0.15 9.96 -11.47
N GLY A 111 -0.57 10.26 -12.57
CA GLY A 111 0.01 10.31 -13.92
C GLY A 111 0.72 9.03 -14.40
N ARG A 112 0.51 7.90 -13.71
CA ARG A 112 1.30 6.67 -13.85
C ARG A 112 1.12 5.92 -15.17
N SER A 113 0.08 6.26 -15.94
CA SER A 113 -0.13 5.68 -17.28
C SER A 113 0.93 6.12 -18.28
N GLU A 114 1.62 7.24 -18.02
CA GLU A 114 2.61 7.82 -18.94
C GLU A 114 4.06 7.56 -18.49
N ASN A 115 4.30 7.27 -17.21
CA ASN A 115 5.64 7.01 -16.68
C ASN A 115 5.62 6.09 -15.44
N GLN A 116 5.96 4.81 -15.62
CA GLN A 116 5.97 3.79 -14.55
C GLN A 116 7.34 3.59 -13.88
N ARG A 117 8.26 4.56 -14.00
CA ARG A 117 9.59 4.45 -13.37
C ARG A 117 9.51 4.33 -11.85
N ALA A 118 10.48 3.68 -11.23
CA ALA A 118 10.56 3.50 -9.77
C ALA A 118 10.45 4.84 -9.05
N VAL A 119 11.09 5.90 -9.57
CA VAL A 119 11.03 7.24 -8.98
C VAL A 119 9.59 7.74 -8.82
N HIS A 120 8.72 7.58 -9.83
CA HIS A 120 7.31 7.99 -9.73
C HIS A 120 6.53 7.16 -8.72
N ALA A 121 6.83 5.86 -8.66
CA ALA A 121 6.27 4.98 -7.65
C ALA A 121 6.64 5.49 -6.26
N LEU A 122 7.91 5.82 -6.02
CA LEU A 122 8.50 6.21 -4.73
C LEU A 122 8.12 7.62 -4.25
N THR A 123 7.92 8.57 -5.16
CA THR A 123 7.56 9.96 -4.80
C THR A 123 6.06 10.21 -4.77
N GLY A 124 5.27 9.39 -5.48
CA GLY A 124 3.82 9.56 -5.56
C GLY A 124 3.12 9.29 -4.22
N ARG A 125 2.59 10.33 -3.58
CA ARG A 125 1.69 10.22 -2.42
C ARG A 125 0.26 10.08 -2.90
N GLN A 126 -0.18 8.85 -3.05
CA GLN A 126 -1.55 8.55 -3.43
C GLN A 126 -2.45 8.84 -2.25
N THR A 127 -3.39 9.77 -2.42
CA THR A 127 -4.30 10.19 -1.37
C THR A 127 -5.71 9.70 -1.67
N PHE A 128 -6.41 9.31 -0.61
CA PHE A 128 -7.77 8.81 -0.66
C PHE A 128 -8.70 9.71 0.15
N SER A 129 -9.96 9.73 -0.22
CA SER A 129 -11.04 10.41 0.51
C SER A 129 -12.29 9.56 0.51
N ALA A 130 -13.28 10.03 1.27
CA ALA A 130 -14.63 9.51 1.23
C ALA A 130 -15.63 10.58 0.75
N ASP A 131 -16.60 10.20 -0.06
CA ASP A 131 -17.78 11.03 -0.38
C ASP A 131 -19.05 10.24 -0.04
N GLU A 132 -19.89 10.81 0.85
CA GLU A 132 -21.18 10.23 1.24
C GLU A 132 -22.16 10.08 0.09
N LYS A 133 -22.09 10.96 -0.91
CA LYS A 133 -23.02 10.94 -2.04
C LYS A 133 -22.84 9.73 -2.93
N LEU A 134 -21.73 9.01 -2.77
CA LEU A 134 -21.40 7.81 -3.52
C LEU A 134 -21.79 6.52 -2.77
N GLN A 135 -22.33 6.63 -1.56
CA GLN A 135 -22.79 5.49 -0.78
C GLN A 135 -24.15 5.02 -1.32
N ASP A 136 -24.21 3.78 -1.82
CA ASP A 136 -25.51 3.11 -2.03
C ASP A 136 -26.11 2.67 -0.69
N GLU A 137 -25.24 2.25 0.23
CA GLU A 137 -25.57 1.82 1.58
C GLU A 137 -24.68 2.54 2.59
N PRO A 138 -25.20 2.94 3.77
CA PRO A 138 -24.41 3.61 4.79
C PRO A 138 -23.18 2.78 5.14
N LEU A 139 -21.99 3.38 5.11
CA LEU A 139 -20.73 2.76 5.48
C LEU A 139 -20.35 3.21 6.90
N PRO A 140 -20.52 2.38 7.96
CA PRO A 140 -20.24 2.75 9.35
C PRO A 140 -18.83 3.26 9.58
N PHE A 141 -17.87 2.83 8.76
CA PHE A 141 -16.50 3.36 8.74
C PHE A 141 -16.43 4.90 8.63
N LEU A 142 -17.43 5.51 7.98
CA LEU A 142 -17.56 6.96 7.79
C LEU A 142 -18.41 7.62 8.88
N THR A 143 -18.93 6.87 9.84
CA THR A 143 -19.76 7.40 10.92
C THR A 143 -18.90 7.68 12.17
N PRO A 144 -19.03 8.86 12.80
CA PRO A 144 -18.26 9.18 14.01
C PRO A 144 -18.55 8.24 15.20
N ALA A 145 -19.72 7.60 15.22
CA ALA A 145 -20.19 6.77 16.32
C ALA A 145 -19.85 5.28 16.20
N ALA A 146 -19.21 4.84 15.10
CA ALA A 146 -18.86 3.44 14.93
C ALA A 146 -17.80 2.99 15.94
N ALA A 147 -18.22 2.19 16.92
CA ALA A 147 -17.34 1.66 17.98
C ALA A 147 -16.48 0.47 17.53
N LYS A 148 -16.80 -0.16 16.39
CA LYS A 148 -16.05 -1.30 15.83
C LYS A 148 -15.40 -0.91 14.51
N GLY A 149 -14.15 -1.32 14.33
CA GLY A 149 -13.46 -1.20 13.05
C GLY A 149 -14.11 -2.11 12.01
N GLU A 150 -14.31 -1.58 10.80
CA GLU A 150 -14.93 -2.29 9.69
C GLU A 150 -13.91 -3.17 8.96
N CYS A 151 -14.34 -4.31 8.44
CA CYS A 151 -13.50 -5.26 7.70
C CYS A 151 -13.53 -4.98 6.20
N PHE A 152 -12.38 -5.06 5.55
CA PHE A 152 -12.19 -4.75 4.13
C PHE A 152 -11.45 -5.87 3.38
N VAL A 153 -11.91 -6.15 2.16
CA VAL A 153 -11.15 -6.84 1.12
C VAL A 153 -10.84 -5.84 0.03
N LEU A 154 -9.55 -5.72 -0.34
CA LEU A 154 -9.16 -4.82 -1.42
C LEU A 154 -9.10 -5.56 -2.75
N THR A 155 -9.46 -4.89 -3.84
CA THR A 155 -9.36 -5.45 -5.19
C THR A 155 -8.91 -4.41 -6.20
N ASP A 156 -8.33 -4.88 -7.30
CA ASP A 156 -7.95 -4.07 -8.46
C ASP A 156 -8.01 -4.95 -9.73
N TRP A 157 -8.02 -4.32 -10.91
CA TRP A 157 -7.93 -5.03 -12.19
C TRP A 157 -6.55 -5.63 -12.40
N PHE A 158 -5.53 -4.81 -12.21
CA PHE A 158 -4.15 -5.15 -12.53
C PHE A 158 -3.20 -4.48 -11.55
N MET A 159 -2.17 -5.23 -11.18
CA MET A 159 -1.17 -4.75 -10.23
C MET A 159 0.22 -4.85 -10.84
N ALA A 160 0.78 -3.70 -11.22
CA ALA A 160 2.17 -3.61 -11.64
C ALA A 160 3.11 -3.54 -10.43
N GLN A 161 2.99 -2.46 -9.65
CA GLN A 161 3.86 -2.20 -8.50
C GLN A 161 3.18 -2.48 -7.15
N GLY A 162 1.85 -2.45 -7.07
CA GLY A 162 1.12 -2.61 -5.81
C GLY A 162 1.02 -1.34 -4.96
N THR A 163 1.68 -0.25 -5.36
CA THR A 163 1.69 1.03 -4.62
C THR A 163 0.29 1.55 -4.29
N THR A 164 -0.63 1.47 -5.24
CA THR A 164 -2.01 1.97 -5.06
C THR A 164 -2.76 1.19 -3.98
N LEU A 165 -2.72 -0.13 -4.03
CA LEU A 165 -3.36 -0.98 -3.02
C LEU A 165 -2.68 -0.83 -1.65
N ALA A 166 -1.36 -0.67 -1.60
CA ALA A 166 -0.65 -0.42 -0.34
C ALA A 166 -1.04 0.92 0.31
N ASN A 167 -1.17 1.98 -0.49
CA ASN A 167 -1.63 3.28 0.01
C ASN A 167 -3.10 3.22 0.46
N LEU A 168 -3.96 2.51 -0.27
CA LEU A 168 -5.36 2.31 0.12
C LEU A 168 -5.47 1.51 1.42
N ALA A 169 -4.70 0.44 1.56
CA ALA A 169 -4.63 -0.36 2.78
C ALA A 169 -4.17 0.50 3.96
N SER A 170 -3.09 1.26 3.78
CA SER A 170 -2.57 2.17 4.80
C SER A 170 -3.58 3.25 5.18
N PHE A 171 -4.34 3.79 4.23
CA PHE A 171 -5.40 4.78 4.50
C PHE A 171 -6.53 4.16 5.34
N ILE A 172 -7.02 2.98 4.96
CA ILE A 172 -8.08 2.28 5.70
C ILE A 172 -7.61 1.95 7.13
N GLN A 173 -6.41 1.39 7.28
CA GLN A 173 -5.84 1.01 8.57
C GLN A 173 -5.57 2.22 9.48
N HIS A 174 -5.03 3.30 8.93
CA HIS A 174 -4.82 4.54 9.67
C HIS A 174 -6.12 5.10 10.25
N ASN A 175 -7.24 4.89 9.55
CA ASN A 175 -8.56 5.30 9.99
C ASN A 175 -9.31 4.20 10.77
N GLY A 176 -8.63 3.15 11.24
CA GLY A 176 -9.19 2.13 12.14
C GLY A 176 -9.98 1.01 11.45
N GLY A 177 -9.82 0.86 10.13
CA GLY A 177 -10.37 -0.28 9.39
C GLY A 177 -9.41 -1.47 9.36
N TYR A 178 -9.95 -2.67 9.18
CA TYR A 178 -9.18 -3.92 9.13
C TYR A 178 -9.13 -4.46 7.71
N VAL A 179 -7.95 -4.46 7.10
CA VAL A 179 -7.76 -5.05 5.76
C VAL A 179 -7.43 -6.54 5.91
N LEU A 180 -8.30 -7.39 5.38
CA LEU A 180 -8.26 -8.84 5.58
C LEU A 180 -7.57 -9.59 4.44
N ALA A 181 -7.73 -9.12 3.20
CA ALA A 181 -7.15 -9.77 2.03
C ALA A 181 -7.01 -8.80 0.85
N LEU A 182 -6.09 -9.13 -0.06
CA LEU A 182 -5.96 -8.51 -1.39
C LEU A 182 -6.45 -9.51 -2.43
N ALA A 183 -7.59 -9.25 -3.05
CA ALA A 183 -8.24 -10.12 -4.02
C ALA A 183 -8.02 -9.60 -5.45
N MET A 184 -7.57 -10.45 -6.37
CA MET A 184 -7.29 -10.06 -7.77
C MET A 184 -7.94 -11.06 -8.76
N PRO A 185 -8.20 -10.68 -10.02
CA PRO A 185 -8.71 -11.62 -11.04
C PRO A 185 -7.70 -12.72 -11.41
N PHE A 186 -6.40 -12.43 -11.35
CA PHE A 186 -5.33 -13.36 -11.72
C PHE A 186 -4.45 -13.64 -10.50
N GLY A 187 -4.09 -14.90 -10.30
CA GLY A 187 -3.69 -15.46 -8.99
C GLY A 187 -2.23 -15.38 -8.58
N ASP A 188 -2.04 -15.68 -7.30
CA ASP A 188 -0.85 -15.98 -6.50
C ASP A 188 0.46 -15.37 -6.99
N ALA A 189 0.42 -14.09 -7.36
CA ALA A 189 1.62 -13.27 -7.41
C ALA A 189 1.88 -12.78 -5.99
N PRO A 190 3.00 -13.15 -5.36
CA PRO A 190 3.30 -12.60 -4.05
C PRO A 190 3.37 -11.07 -4.18
N PHE A 191 2.64 -10.39 -3.29
CA PHE A 191 2.77 -8.95 -3.10
C PHE A 191 4.12 -8.63 -2.41
N LEU A 192 4.61 -9.64 -1.67
CA LEU A 192 5.86 -10.14 -1.07
C LEU A 192 6.58 -11.37 -1.70
N GLN A 193 7.37 -11.34 -2.78
CA GLN A 193 8.20 -12.47 -3.25
C GLN A 193 9.47 -12.47 -2.42
N THR A 194 9.39 -13.04 -1.23
CA THR A 194 10.59 -13.57 -0.59
C THR A 194 11.08 -14.79 -1.38
N LYS A 195 11.89 -14.54 -2.42
CA LYS A 195 12.94 -15.45 -2.85
C LYS A 195 14.26 -14.69 -2.89
N ALA A 196 14.68 -14.20 -1.74
CA ALA A 196 16.09 -14.20 -1.43
C ALA A 196 16.30 -15.43 -0.54
N GLU A 197 17.12 -16.39 -0.98
CA GLU A 197 17.76 -17.29 -0.05
C GLU A 197 18.38 -16.44 1.08
N PRO A 198 18.40 -16.93 2.33
CA PRO A 198 19.04 -16.22 3.43
C PRO A 198 20.55 -16.23 3.18
N ARG A 199 21.03 -15.34 2.31
CA ARG A 199 22.43 -14.94 2.32
C ARG A 199 22.59 -14.18 3.62
N GLN A 200 23.25 -14.83 4.56
CA GLN A 200 23.70 -14.27 5.83
C GLN A 200 24.24 -12.86 5.58
N ALA A 201 23.44 -11.85 5.91
CA ALA A 201 23.86 -10.47 5.92
C ALA A 201 23.75 -10.01 7.36
N GLU A 202 24.89 -9.68 7.94
CA GLU A 202 25.04 -9.03 9.23
C GLU A 202 24.42 -7.63 9.15
N ALA A 203 23.13 -7.47 9.47
CA ALA A 203 22.54 -6.15 9.77
C ALA A 203 21.14 -6.27 10.42
N PRO A 204 20.74 -5.31 11.30
CA PRO A 204 19.51 -5.38 12.10
C PRO A 204 18.26 -4.86 11.37
N TYR A 205 18.09 -5.14 10.08
CA TYR A 205 16.96 -4.61 9.31
C TYR A 205 15.77 -5.58 9.33
N ARG A 206 14.83 -5.36 10.27
CA ARG A 206 13.56 -6.10 10.35
C ARG A 206 12.49 -5.45 9.48
N GLY A 207 12.42 -5.83 8.21
CA GLY A 207 11.30 -5.43 7.36
C GLY A 207 11.47 -5.89 5.91
N THR A 208 10.62 -6.83 5.49
CA THR A 208 10.59 -7.47 4.17
C THR A 208 11.89 -8.20 3.78
N GLY A 209 11.80 -9.40 3.20
CA GLY A 209 13.00 -10.17 2.78
C GLY A 209 13.84 -9.51 1.67
N TYR A 210 13.47 -8.30 1.20
CA TYR A 210 14.13 -7.53 0.16
C TYR A 210 15.17 -6.52 0.67
N ALA A 211 15.14 -6.15 1.95
CA ALA A 211 16.07 -5.14 2.49
C ALA A 211 17.56 -5.48 2.24
N PRO A 212 18.02 -6.74 2.44
CA PRO A 212 19.40 -7.12 2.14
C PRO A 212 19.74 -7.07 0.63
N ALA A 213 18.81 -7.51 -0.23
CA ALA A 213 19.01 -7.50 -1.68
C ALA A 213 19.10 -6.08 -2.23
N LEU A 214 18.21 -5.19 -1.77
CA LEU A 214 18.25 -3.78 -2.12
C LEU A 214 19.49 -3.08 -1.57
N ALA A 215 19.91 -3.37 -0.33
CA ALA A 215 21.16 -2.82 0.22
C ALA A 215 22.38 -3.21 -0.63
N ALA A 216 22.44 -4.46 -1.09
CA ALA A 216 23.50 -4.92 -1.99
C ALA A 216 23.42 -4.25 -3.37
N ALA A 217 22.22 -4.11 -3.95
CA ALA A 217 22.00 -3.44 -5.22
C ALA A 217 22.36 -1.94 -5.14
N PHE A 218 21.99 -1.26 -4.05
CA PHE A 218 22.37 0.12 -3.78
C PHE A 218 23.88 0.27 -3.75
N ARG A 219 24.59 -0.55 -2.97
CA ARG A 219 26.06 -0.51 -2.91
C ARG A 219 26.68 -0.79 -4.27
N HIS A 220 26.22 -1.82 -4.97
CA HIS A 220 26.77 -2.17 -6.29
C HIS A 220 26.63 -1.02 -7.28
N SER A 221 25.49 -0.35 -7.27
CA SER A 221 25.22 0.82 -8.11
C SER A 221 26.04 2.05 -7.66
N ALA A 222 26.14 2.29 -6.34
CA ALA A 222 26.87 3.41 -5.75
C ALA A 222 28.37 3.40 -6.06
N LYS A 223 28.99 2.20 -6.13
CA LYS A 223 30.42 2.00 -6.43
C LYS A 223 30.93 2.66 -7.72
N ARG A 224 30.03 3.04 -8.63
CA ARG A 224 30.39 3.73 -9.88
C ARG A 224 30.74 5.20 -9.65
N ASP A 225 30.13 5.82 -8.64
CA ASP A 225 30.19 7.27 -8.42
C ASP A 225 30.68 7.65 -7.00
N THR A 226 30.58 6.74 -6.02
CA THR A 226 30.85 6.96 -4.59
C THR A 226 31.31 5.66 -3.91
N ASP A 227 31.87 5.73 -2.68
CA ASP A 227 32.28 4.54 -1.90
C ASP A 227 31.46 4.38 -0.61
N TYR A 228 30.13 4.43 -0.74
CA TYR A 228 29.22 4.19 0.38
C TYR A 228 29.14 2.70 0.72
N ASN A 229 29.15 2.37 2.01
CA ASN A 229 28.89 1.00 2.47
C ASN A 229 27.37 0.69 2.42
N PRO A 230 26.95 -0.59 2.59
CA PRO A 230 25.53 -0.96 2.54
C PRO A 230 24.67 -0.20 3.56
N GLY A 231 25.17 0.00 4.79
CA GLY A 231 24.44 0.69 5.85
C GLY A 231 24.17 2.16 5.50
N GLU A 232 25.17 2.84 4.97
CA GLU A 232 25.09 4.23 4.50
C GLU A 232 24.11 4.37 3.34
N CYS A 233 24.16 3.47 2.36
CA CYS A 233 23.19 3.44 1.27
C CYS A 233 21.75 3.31 1.78
N VAL A 234 21.50 2.38 2.72
CA VAL A 234 20.16 2.18 3.29
C VAL A 234 19.71 3.38 4.10
N ALA A 235 20.60 3.95 4.93
CA ALA A 235 20.30 5.12 5.74
C ALA A 235 19.96 6.35 4.86
N LEU A 236 20.78 6.61 3.83
CA LEU A 236 20.57 7.72 2.92
C LEU A 236 19.30 7.53 2.08
N PHE A 237 19.02 6.31 1.63
CA PHE A 237 17.79 6.00 0.91
C PHE A 237 16.54 6.19 1.78
N ASN A 238 16.54 5.70 3.02
CA ASN A 238 15.44 5.93 3.96
C ASN A 238 15.28 7.42 4.31
N TYR A 239 16.38 8.16 4.45
CA TYR A 239 16.34 9.61 4.65
C TYR A 239 15.65 10.29 3.47
N ALA A 240 16.05 9.98 2.23
CA ALA A 240 15.47 10.55 1.03
C ALA A 240 13.99 10.16 0.85
N LEU A 241 13.63 8.90 1.09
CA LEU A 241 12.23 8.44 1.05
C LEU A 241 11.34 9.05 2.14
N GLY A 242 11.92 9.42 3.28
CA GLY A 242 11.19 10.05 4.39
C GLY A 242 10.47 11.33 3.97
N ALA A 243 11.07 12.11 3.06
CA ALA A 243 10.46 13.30 2.46
C ALA A 243 9.20 12.97 1.65
N HIS A 244 9.03 11.73 1.22
CA HIS A 244 7.89 11.24 0.44
C HIS A 244 6.90 10.41 1.28
N GLY A 245 7.09 10.34 2.60
CA GLY A 245 6.20 9.62 3.51
C GLY A 245 6.37 8.10 3.41
N ARG A 246 7.58 7.63 3.08
CA ARG A 246 7.88 6.21 2.90
C ARG A 246 9.15 5.81 3.61
N SER A 247 9.33 4.49 3.71
CA SER A 247 10.56 3.85 4.17
C SER A 247 10.72 2.52 3.43
N LEU A 248 11.91 1.96 3.48
CA LEU A 248 12.22 0.65 2.89
C LEU A 248 11.24 -0.44 3.34
N GLU A 249 10.84 -0.39 4.62
CA GLU A 249 9.93 -1.38 5.24
C GLU A 249 8.49 -1.29 4.73
N THR A 250 8.12 -0.17 4.13
CA THR A 250 6.76 0.03 3.62
C THR A 250 6.68 -0.20 2.13
N LEU A 251 7.80 -0.45 1.45
CA LEU A 251 7.84 -0.73 0.01
C LEU A 251 7.13 -2.03 -0.32
N THR A 252 6.41 -2.02 -1.43
CA THR A 252 5.81 -3.22 -2.02
C THR A 252 6.86 -3.97 -2.85
N ASP A 253 6.60 -5.24 -3.18
CA ASP A 253 7.48 -5.99 -4.07
C ASP A 253 7.76 -5.30 -5.39
N GLY A 254 6.69 -4.85 -6.02
CA GLY A 254 6.78 -4.31 -7.36
C GLY A 254 7.59 -3.02 -7.33
N GLU A 255 7.50 -2.23 -6.26
CA GLU A 255 8.39 -1.09 -6.02
C GLU A 255 9.85 -1.56 -5.87
N CYS A 256 10.12 -2.56 -5.04
CA CYS A 256 11.45 -3.11 -4.82
C CYS A 256 12.07 -3.68 -6.11
N ARG A 257 11.31 -4.43 -6.92
CA ARG A 257 11.81 -5.03 -8.17
C ARG A 257 12.00 -4.01 -9.28
N THR A 258 11.12 -3.01 -9.38
CA THR A 258 11.35 -1.91 -10.34
C THR A 258 12.62 -1.16 -9.93
N LEU A 259 12.82 -0.92 -8.64
CA LEU A 259 14.02 -0.27 -8.12
C LEU A 259 15.29 -1.04 -8.43
N GLU A 260 15.32 -2.35 -8.17
CA GLU A 260 16.46 -3.22 -8.47
C GLU A 260 16.80 -3.23 -9.97
N LYS A 261 15.78 -3.33 -10.84
CA LYS A 261 15.96 -3.27 -12.30
C LYS A 261 16.53 -1.93 -12.75
N GLU A 262 16.04 -0.83 -12.20
CA GLU A 262 16.49 0.51 -12.58
C GLU A 262 17.91 0.80 -12.09
N LEU A 263 18.29 0.35 -10.90
CA LEU A 263 19.65 0.48 -10.36
C LEU A 263 20.69 -0.30 -11.17
N CYS A 264 20.28 -1.40 -11.81
CA CYS A 264 21.12 -2.18 -12.71
C CYS A 264 21.30 -1.50 -14.09
N ASN A 265 20.36 -0.64 -14.50
CA ASN A 265 20.48 0.12 -15.75
C ASN A 265 21.46 1.29 -15.57
N ALA A 266 22.41 1.44 -16.48
CA ALA A 266 23.51 2.41 -16.37
C ALA A 266 23.06 3.89 -16.29
N GLU A 267 21.80 4.20 -16.64
CA GLU A 267 21.29 5.57 -16.64
C GLU A 267 20.85 6.07 -15.25
N LEU A 268 20.43 5.17 -14.34
CA LEU A 268 19.94 5.49 -13.00
C LEU A 268 20.84 4.85 -11.92
N GLY A 269 21.98 5.49 -11.63
CA GLY A 269 22.85 5.12 -10.51
C GLY A 269 22.22 5.46 -9.15
N PHE A 270 22.70 4.82 -8.07
CA PHE A 270 22.22 5.08 -6.70
C PHE A 270 22.23 6.57 -6.34
N THR A 271 23.33 7.26 -6.62
CA THR A 271 23.46 8.71 -6.36
C THR A 271 22.37 9.51 -7.07
N ARG A 272 22.12 9.21 -8.36
CA ARG A 272 21.09 9.88 -9.17
C ARG A 272 19.68 9.58 -8.67
N LEU A 273 19.42 8.34 -8.23
CA LEU A 273 18.16 7.98 -7.58
C LEU A 273 17.92 8.85 -6.34
N ILE A 274 18.92 9.04 -5.48
CA ILE A 274 18.81 9.88 -4.29
C ILE A 274 18.59 11.36 -4.67
N GLU A 275 19.24 11.86 -5.73
CA GLU A 275 18.98 13.20 -6.27
C GLU A 275 17.54 13.33 -6.79
N HIS A 276 17.02 12.34 -7.50
CA HIS A 276 15.63 12.30 -7.96
C HIS A 276 14.62 12.24 -6.82
N LEU A 277 15.01 11.72 -5.65
CA LEU A 277 14.21 11.79 -4.43
C LEU A 277 14.34 13.14 -3.71
N GLY A 278 15.10 14.09 -4.26
CA GLY A 278 15.19 15.47 -3.79
C GLY A 278 16.37 15.75 -2.85
N VAL A 279 17.35 14.85 -2.75
CA VAL A 279 18.54 15.07 -1.93
C VAL A 279 19.75 15.29 -2.85
N PRO A 280 20.22 16.54 -3.06
CA PRO A 280 21.31 16.83 -3.97
C PRO A 280 22.64 16.26 -3.45
N LEU A 281 23.58 15.93 -4.35
CA LEU A 281 24.83 15.27 -3.99
C LEU A 281 25.60 15.88 -2.80
N PRO A 282 25.75 17.21 -2.66
CA PRO A 282 26.42 17.78 -1.48
C PRO A 282 25.72 17.44 -0.15
N ALA A 283 24.38 17.42 -0.15
CA ALA A 283 23.60 17.05 1.03
C ALA A 283 23.69 15.54 1.33
N GLN A 284 23.85 14.70 0.30
CA GLN A 284 24.11 13.28 0.48
C GLN A 284 25.43 13.04 1.19
N GLN A 285 26.50 13.69 0.72
CA GLN A 285 27.85 13.58 1.29
C GLN A 285 27.86 14.05 2.75
N GLN A 286 27.22 15.19 3.04
CA GLN A 286 27.08 15.71 4.40
C GLN A 286 26.31 14.75 5.31
N PHE A 287 25.21 14.17 4.82
CA PHE A 287 24.43 13.18 5.56
C PHE A 287 25.29 11.96 5.91
N VAL A 288 25.97 11.37 4.94
CA VAL A 288 26.80 10.17 5.15
C VAL A 288 27.95 10.47 6.12
N GLN A 289 28.62 11.62 6.00
CA GLN A 289 29.66 12.02 6.95
C GLN A 289 29.12 12.10 8.38
N SER A 290 27.98 12.80 8.57
CA SER A 290 27.35 12.90 9.90
C SER A 290 26.90 11.55 10.45
N HIS A 291 26.51 10.61 9.58
CA HIS A 291 26.12 9.27 9.96
C HIS A 291 27.32 8.45 10.45
N ARG A 292 28.45 8.52 9.74
CA ARG A 292 29.72 7.90 10.14
C ARG A 292 30.20 8.41 11.49
N ASP A 293 30.18 9.74 11.68
CA ASP A 293 30.64 10.36 12.92
C ASP A 293 29.81 9.91 14.14
N ARG A 294 28.53 9.61 13.92
CA ARG A 294 27.59 9.25 14.98
C ARG A 294 27.52 7.75 15.28
N TRP A 295 27.64 6.90 14.26
CA TRP A 295 27.36 5.47 14.38
C TRP A 295 28.54 4.56 13.99
N GLY A 296 29.65 5.14 13.52
CA GLY A 296 30.79 4.40 13.00
C GLY A 296 30.54 3.83 11.58
N PRO A 297 31.56 3.23 10.95
CA PRO A 297 31.38 2.51 9.70
C PRO A 297 30.65 1.19 9.98
N THR A 298 29.38 1.10 9.57
CA THR A 298 28.56 -0.12 9.62
C THR A 298 28.64 -0.93 8.34
#